data_AF-A0A7Y9L2T5-F1
#
_entry.id   AF-A0A7Y9L2T5-F1
#
_cell.length_a   1.000
_cell.length_b   1.000
_cell.length_c   1.000
_cell.angle_alpha   90.00
_cell.angle_beta   90.00
_cell.angle_gamma   90.00
#
_symmetry.space_group_name_H-M   'P 1'
#
loop_
_entity.id
_entity.type
_entity.pdbx_description
1 polymer ?
#
loop_
_entity_poly.entity_id
_entity_poly.type
_entity_poly.pdbx_seq_one_letter_code
_entity_poly.pdbx_strand_id
1 'polypeptide(L)'
;MLVFGTQIHIVTFIFILLEIGMFIFQLAIYLFRPQEKNRMLYLILLFLMLLYNITGGLFPDPKINIPLPTQEMIAYGTGFLMASYFPFYFYKACELPSVRWHALYGVPLFLILPYIVFFVVVYAINGELNVDIKYGMILPFIYAMVLLWVLFKAIREKYEEKRNKNKYMEEIAMYCAITPWAALAFFGFVEESQLLEVLCTNTGIICITVLFMSKSIKDARMEYDQLQEFGKNGYLPASFDDNCKIFNLTTREKEIVLLLKKGLTYKEISAILFISGKTVDNHVQNIYEKTAVTNKVSLIHKLYN
;
A
#
# COMPACT_ATOMS: atom_id res chain seq x y z
N MET A 1 -8.93 -18.14 29.34
CA MET A 1 -8.71 -19.59 29.15
C MET A 1 -7.62 -19.77 28.11
N LEU A 2 -6.59 -20.53 28.44
CA LEU A 2 -5.53 -20.91 27.52
C LEU A 2 -5.97 -22.14 26.71
N VAL A 3 -5.44 -22.29 25.49
CA VAL A 3 -5.80 -23.41 24.60
C VAL A 3 -4.64 -24.39 24.42
N PHE A 4 -4.99 -25.67 24.31
CA PHE A 4 -4.05 -26.76 23.98
C PHE A 4 -2.82 -26.89 24.91
N GLY A 5 -2.92 -26.38 26.14
CA GLY A 5 -1.79 -26.38 27.10
C GLY A 5 -0.65 -25.43 26.72
N THR A 6 -0.89 -24.50 25.80
CA THR A 6 0.03 -23.43 25.36
C THR A 6 -0.25 -22.12 26.10
N GLN A 7 0.57 -21.09 25.87
CA GLN A 7 0.33 -19.72 26.35
C GLN A 7 -0.71 -18.95 25.50
N ILE A 8 -1.27 -19.57 24.46
CA ILE A 8 -2.24 -18.90 23.59
C ILE A 8 -3.57 -18.75 24.33
N HIS A 9 -4.03 -17.52 24.48
CA HIS A 9 -5.39 -17.23 24.92
C HIS A 9 -6.42 -17.66 23.87
N ILE A 10 -7.58 -18.16 24.30
CA ILE A 10 -8.66 -18.57 23.39
C ILE A 10 -9.09 -17.47 22.41
N VAL A 11 -9.02 -16.20 22.84
CA VAL A 11 -9.31 -15.04 22.00
C VAL A 11 -8.28 -14.90 20.89
N THR A 12 -6.99 -14.97 21.21
CA THR A 12 -5.89 -14.96 20.23
C THR A 12 -6.01 -16.13 19.26
N PHE A 13 -6.36 -17.33 19.75
CA PHE A 13 -6.57 -18.50 18.90
C PHE A 13 -7.70 -18.29 17.89
N ILE A 14 -8.82 -17.70 18.31
CA ILE A 14 -9.93 -17.36 17.40
C ILE A 14 -9.47 -16.37 16.33
N PHE A 15 -8.71 -15.34 16.71
CA PHE A 15 -8.16 -14.39 15.74
C PHE A 15 -7.21 -15.05 14.75
N ILE A 16 -6.29 -15.92 15.20
CA ILE A 16 -5.40 -16.69 14.32
C ILE A 16 -6.20 -17.48 13.28
N LEU A 17 -7.29 -18.17 13.69
CA LEU A 17 -8.13 -18.91 12.74
C LEU A 17 -8.80 -18.00 11.72
N LEU A 18 -9.33 -16.85 12.15
CA LEU A 18 -9.95 -15.87 11.27
C LEU A 18 -8.93 -15.29 10.28
N GLU A 19 -7.74 -14.95 10.76
CA GLU A 19 -6.64 -14.41 9.96
C GLU A 19 -6.10 -15.41 8.94
N ILE A 20 -5.99 -16.70 9.30
CA ILE A 20 -5.65 -17.77 8.36
C ILE A 20 -6.69 -17.85 7.25
N GLY A 21 -7.98 -17.85 7.62
CA GLY A 21 -9.08 -17.85 6.65
C GLY A 21 -9.02 -16.65 5.70
N MET A 22 -8.81 -15.45 6.25
CA MET A 22 -8.63 -14.22 5.48
C MET A 22 -7.40 -14.29 4.57
N PHE A 23 -6.26 -14.76 5.07
CA PHE A 23 -5.02 -14.88 4.31
C PHE A 23 -5.19 -15.82 3.11
N ILE A 24 -5.73 -17.02 3.34
CA ILE A 24 -5.98 -18.00 2.26
C ILE A 24 -6.95 -17.43 1.23
N PHE A 25 -8.04 -16.80 1.68
CA PHE A 25 -9.01 -16.18 0.78
C PHE A 25 -8.37 -15.09 -0.08
N GLN A 26 -7.60 -14.18 0.52
CA GLN A 26 -6.92 -13.13 -0.23
C GLN A 26 -5.81 -13.65 -1.13
N LEU A 27 -5.12 -14.72 -0.72
CA LEU A 27 -4.09 -15.35 -1.53
C LEU A 27 -4.70 -15.96 -2.78
N ALA A 28 -5.84 -16.63 -2.66
CA ALA A 28 -6.58 -17.14 -3.81
C ALA A 28 -6.93 -16.01 -4.79
N ILE A 29 -7.47 -14.88 -4.31
CA ILE A 29 -7.82 -13.76 -5.20
C ILE A 29 -6.56 -13.13 -5.83
N TYR A 30 -5.47 -13.01 -5.07
CA TYR A 30 -4.19 -12.54 -5.62
C TYR A 30 -3.69 -13.41 -6.77
N LEU A 31 -3.80 -14.73 -6.65
CA LEU A 31 -3.43 -15.67 -7.71
C LEU A 31 -4.35 -15.55 -8.93
N PHE A 32 -5.64 -15.28 -8.74
CA PHE A 32 -6.58 -15.02 -9.83
C PHE A 32 -6.40 -13.63 -10.48
N ARG A 33 -5.92 -12.63 -9.73
CA ARG A 33 -5.79 -11.22 -10.15
C ARG A 33 -4.44 -10.63 -9.74
N PRO A 34 -3.31 -11.07 -10.33
CA PRO A 34 -1.97 -10.63 -9.94
C PRO A 34 -1.69 -9.15 -10.27
N GLN A 35 -2.49 -8.52 -11.14
CA GLN A 35 -2.39 -7.10 -11.48
C GLN A 35 -2.73 -6.16 -10.31
N GLU A 36 -3.50 -6.62 -9.31
CA GLU A 36 -3.86 -5.83 -8.13
C GLU A 36 -2.68 -5.74 -7.14
N LYS A 37 -1.68 -4.91 -7.45
CA LYS A 37 -0.43 -4.78 -6.66
C LYS A 37 -0.65 -4.51 -5.17
N ASN A 38 -1.71 -3.77 -4.81
CA ASN A 38 -2.06 -3.48 -3.42
C ASN A 38 -2.44 -4.73 -2.62
N ARG A 39 -2.92 -5.79 -3.27
CA ARG A 39 -3.27 -7.04 -2.60
C ARG A 39 -2.04 -7.79 -2.08
N MET A 40 -0.92 -7.75 -2.80
CA MET A 40 0.34 -8.31 -2.29
C MET A 40 0.77 -7.59 -1.00
N LEU A 41 0.67 -6.26 -0.97
CA LEU A 41 1.00 -5.49 0.24
C LEU A 41 0.13 -5.87 1.42
N TYR A 42 -1.15 -6.13 1.17
CA TYR A 42 -2.11 -6.57 2.18
C TYR A 42 -1.85 -8.02 2.64
N LEU A 43 -1.47 -8.93 1.74
CA LEU A 43 -1.06 -10.29 2.10
C LEU A 43 0.17 -10.30 3.00
N ILE A 44 1.16 -9.46 2.72
CA ILE A 44 2.32 -9.29 3.60
C ILE A 44 1.87 -8.81 4.99
N LEU A 45 0.93 -7.87 5.06
CA LEU A 45 0.39 -7.39 6.34
C LEU A 45 -0.28 -8.53 7.12
N LEU A 46 -1.16 -9.30 6.48
CA LEU A 46 -1.83 -10.44 7.12
C LEU A 46 -0.84 -11.53 7.56
N PHE A 47 0.18 -11.80 6.76
CA PHE A 47 1.23 -12.75 7.13
C PHE A 47 2.02 -12.29 8.35
N LEU A 48 2.44 -11.02 8.39
CA LEU A 48 3.15 -10.46 9.55
C LEU A 48 2.28 -10.46 10.80
N MET A 49 0.97 -10.25 10.66
CA MET A 49 0.03 -10.32 11.77
C MET A 49 -0.12 -11.74 12.30
N LEU A 50 -0.28 -12.72 11.41
CA LEU A 50 -0.31 -14.14 11.78
C LEU A 50 0.97 -14.53 12.53
N LEU A 51 2.11 -14.11 12.01
CA LEU A 51 3.40 -14.34 12.65
C LEU A 51 3.39 -13.78 14.07
N TYR A 52 3.02 -12.51 14.26
CA TYR A 52 2.93 -11.84 15.56
C TYR A 52 1.97 -12.52 16.54
N ASN A 53 0.74 -12.85 16.12
CA ASN A 53 -0.25 -13.50 16.99
C ASN A 53 0.20 -14.92 17.40
N ILE A 54 0.84 -15.66 16.49
CA ILE A 54 1.33 -17.01 16.76
C ILE A 54 2.53 -16.95 17.71
N THR A 55 3.55 -16.15 17.41
CA THR A 55 4.76 -16.07 18.24
C THR A 55 4.49 -15.41 19.58
N GLY A 56 3.75 -14.30 19.62
CA GLY A 56 3.36 -13.63 20.87
C GLY A 56 2.37 -14.43 21.71
N GLY A 57 1.64 -15.38 21.11
CA GLY A 57 0.79 -16.32 21.83
C GLY A 57 1.52 -17.57 22.30
N LEU A 58 2.54 -18.05 21.58
CA LEU A 58 3.29 -19.26 21.93
C LEU A 58 4.45 -18.97 22.89
N PHE A 59 5.08 -17.81 22.76
CA PHE A 59 6.32 -17.48 23.44
C PHE A 59 6.11 -16.41 24.52
N PRO A 60 6.84 -16.49 25.65
CA PRO A 60 7.76 -17.56 26.01
C PRO A 60 7.05 -18.78 26.64
N ASP A 61 7.46 -19.99 26.25
CA ASP A 61 7.05 -21.25 26.89
C ASP A 61 8.29 -22.12 27.18
N PRO A 62 8.63 -22.36 28.46
CA PRO A 62 9.75 -23.21 28.86
C PRO A 62 9.66 -24.67 28.36
N LYS A 63 8.49 -25.14 27.94
CA LYS A 63 8.31 -26.50 27.41
C LYS A 63 8.80 -26.64 25.97
N ILE A 64 8.95 -25.53 25.24
CA ILE A 64 9.42 -25.53 23.87
C ILE A 64 10.95 -25.63 23.86
N ASN A 65 11.49 -26.49 22.99
CA ASN A 65 12.94 -26.75 22.88
C ASN A 65 13.69 -25.62 22.14
N ILE A 66 13.43 -24.37 22.52
CA ILE A 66 14.09 -23.15 22.05
C ILE A 66 14.50 -22.38 23.29
N PRO A 67 15.74 -21.85 23.38
CA PRO A 67 16.16 -21.06 24.54
C PRO A 67 15.21 -19.90 24.82
N LEU A 68 14.87 -19.66 26.09
CA LEU A 68 13.95 -18.58 26.50
C LEU A 68 14.33 -17.21 25.92
N PRO A 69 15.61 -16.78 25.94
CA PRO A 69 15.99 -15.50 25.35
C PRO A 69 15.69 -15.42 23.85
N THR A 70 15.88 -16.54 23.13
CA THR A 70 15.56 -16.61 21.70
C THR A 70 14.06 -16.55 21.46
N GLN A 71 13.24 -17.18 22.31
CA GLN A 71 11.78 -17.11 22.21
C GLN A 71 11.29 -15.67 22.40
N GLU A 72 11.82 -14.94 23.38
CA GLU A 72 11.48 -13.55 23.64
C GLU A 72 11.93 -12.62 22.51
N MET A 73 13.16 -12.79 22.00
CA MET A 73 13.63 -12.08 20.80
C MET A 73 12.66 -12.27 19.63
N ILE A 74 12.21 -13.50 19.38
CA ILE A 74 11.24 -13.78 18.32
C ILE A 74 9.90 -13.08 18.62
N ALA A 75 9.34 -13.25 19.82
CA ALA A 75 8.06 -12.64 20.19
C ALA A 75 8.06 -11.11 19.96
N TYR A 76 9.01 -10.40 20.55
CA TYR A 76 9.14 -8.94 20.38
C TYR A 76 9.47 -8.56 18.93
N GLY A 77 10.39 -9.28 18.29
CA GLY A 77 10.82 -8.99 16.93
C GLY A 77 9.70 -9.05 15.91
N THR A 78 8.80 -10.03 16.04
CA THR A 78 7.62 -10.12 15.18
C THR A 78 6.64 -8.96 15.38
N GLY A 79 6.46 -8.48 16.62
CA GLY A 79 5.67 -7.28 16.92
C GLY A 79 6.28 -6.03 16.30
N PHE A 80 7.59 -5.81 16.47
CA PHE A 80 8.30 -4.70 15.85
C PHE A 80 8.25 -4.75 14.32
N LEU A 81 8.44 -5.92 13.72
CA LEU A 81 8.40 -6.11 12.27
C LEU A 81 7.02 -5.77 11.70
N MET A 82 5.97 -6.28 12.34
CA MET A 82 4.59 -6.02 11.97
C MET A 82 4.24 -4.53 12.13
N ALA A 83 4.54 -3.92 13.28
CA ALA A 83 4.32 -2.48 13.52
C ALA A 83 5.13 -1.59 12.58
N SER A 84 6.34 -2.02 12.18
CA SER A 84 7.18 -1.29 11.23
C SER A 84 6.66 -1.34 9.80
N TYR A 85 5.95 -2.40 9.42
CA TYR A 85 5.37 -2.50 8.09
C TYR A 85 4.17 -1.56 7.89
N PHE A 86 3.50 -1.16 8.97
CA PHE A 86 2.29 -0.35 8.95
C PHE A 86 2.43 0.99 8.20
N PRO A 87 3.38 1.87 8.53
CA PRO A 87 3.54 3.13 7.80
C PRO A 87 3.87 2.93 6.32
N PHE A 88 4.59 1.85 5.98
CA PHE A 88 4.86 1.49 4.59
C PHE A 88 3.60 1.04 3.84
N TYR A 89 2.76 0.22 4.47
CA TYR A 89 1.46 -0.18 3.93
C TYR A 89 0.59 1.05 3.64
N PHE A 90 0.46 1.97 4.60
CA PHE A 90 -0.34 3.20 4.40
C PHE A 90 0.26 4.14 3.35
N TYR A 91 1.59 4.27 3.28
CA TYR A 91 2.25 5.03 2.23
C TYR A 91 1.91 4.48 0.83
N LYS A 92 1.98 3.17 0.63
CA LYS A 92 1.77 2.54 -0.69
C LYS A 92 0.30 2.25 -1.00
N ALA A 93 -0.39 1.48 -0.17
CA ALA A 93 -1.75 0.98 -0.44
C ALA A 93 -2.82 2.06 -0.25
N CYS A 94 -2.62 2.96 0.72
CA CYS A 94 -3.50 4.09 1.00
C CYS A 94 -3.04 5.39 0.32
N GLU A 95 -1.99 5.37 -0.50
CA GLU A 95 -1.52 6.51 -1.30
C GLU A 95 -1.31 7.78 -0.47
N LEU A 96 -0.52 7.68 0.61
CA LEU A 96 -0.18 8.79 1.50
C LEU A 96 1.29 9.22 1.28
N PRO A 97 1.60 10.04 0.26
CA PRO A 97 2.98 10.35 -0.12
C PRO A 97 3.78 11.12 0.95
N SER A 98 3.10 11.91 1.79
CA SER A 98 3.73 12.65 2.90
C SER A 98 4.34 11.73 3.97
N VAL A 99 3.90 10.47 4.04
CA VAL A 99 4.40 9.45 4.98
C VAL A 99 5.68 8.76 4.47
N ARG A 100 6.06 8.97 3.20
CA ARG A 100 7.15 8.24 2.53
C ARG A 100 8.46 8.22 3.33
N TRP A 101 8.89 9.37 3.84
CA TRP A 101 10.16 9.45 4.58
C TRP A 101 10.11 8.63 5.88
N HIS A 102 9.00 8.72 6.60
CA HIS A 102 8.76 7.94 7.80
C HIS A 102 8.73 6.45 7.50
N ALA A 103 8.05 6.03 6.43
CA ALA A 103 7.98 4.63 6.03
C ALA A 103 9.32 4.02 5.61
N LEU A 104 10.18 4.79 4.92
CA LEU A 104 11.42 4.27 4.34
C LEU A 104 12.65 4.44 5.24
N TYR A 105 12.69 5.48 6.06
CA TYR A 105 13.88 5.84 6.84
C TYR A 105 13.57 5.97 8.32
N GLY A 106 12.51 6.70 8.67
CA GLY A 106 12.21 6.95 10.07
C GLY A 106 11.84 5.68 10.84
N VAL A 107 11.01 4.80 10.27
CA VAL A 107 10.66 3.52 10.91
C VAL A 107 11.88 2.61 11.10
N PRO A 108 12.72 2.34 10.08
CA PRO A 108 13.95 1.60 10.30
C PRO A 108 14.85 2.20 11.39
N LEU A 109 14.95 3.53 11.46
CA LEU A 109 15.82 4.23 12.41
C LEU A 109 15.28 4.26 13.84
N PHE A 110 13.97 4.43 14.02
CA PHE A 110 13.36 4.72 15.32
C PHE A 110 12.52 3.57 15.89
N LEU A 111 12.27 2.51 15.12
CA LEU A 111 11.60 1.29 15.59
C LEU A 111 12.51 0.06 15.44
N ILE A 112 12.99 -0.23 14.23
CA ILE A 112 13.78 -1.45 13.97
C ILE A 112 15.17 -1.38 14.62
N LEU A 113 15.88 -0.25 14.48
CA LEU A 113 17.21 -0.12 15.06
C LEU A 113 17.20 -0.24 16.61
N PRO A 114 16.28 0.43 17.35
CA PRO A 114 16.14 0.19 18.80
C PRO A 114 15.87 -1.27 19.15
N TYR A 115 15.03 -1.96 18.37
CA TYR A 115 14.81 -3.39 18.56
C TYR A 115 16.11 -4.19 18.42
N ILE A 116 16.88 -3.98 17.34
CA ILE A 116 18.15 -4.68 17.12
C ILE A 116 19.14 -4.39 18.26
N VAL A 117 19.26 -3.12 18.66
CA VAL A 117 20.22 -2.74 19.70
C VAL A 117 19.83 -3.34 21.04
N PHE A 118 18.61 -3.10 21.52
CA PHE A 118 18.21 -3.47 22.89
C PHE A 118 17.80 -4.94 22.99
N PHE A 119 16.93 -5.40 22.10
CA PHE A 119 16.32 -6.73 22.23
C PHE A 119 17.14 -7.84 21.59
N VAL A 120 18.03 -7.54 20.64
CA VAL A 120 18.89 -8.55 20.03
C VAL A 120 20.31 -8.49 20.60
N VAL A 121 20.95 -7.32 20.65
CA VAL A 121 22.36 -7.21 21.08
C VAL A 121 22.49 -7.12 22.60
N VAL A 122 21.88 -6.11 23.23
CA VAL A 122 22.02 -5.89 24.68
C VAL A 122 21.40 -7.05 25.46
N TYR A 123 20.20 -7.48 25.08
CA TYR A 123 19.53 -8.59 25.73
C TYR A 123 20.31 -9.92 25.61
N ALA A 124 20.94 -10.19 24.46
CA ALA A 124 21.78 -11.39 24.31
C ALA A 124 23.02 -11.38 25.23
N ILE A 125 23.51 -10.20 25.62
CA ILE A 125 24.69 -10.05 26.48
C ILE A 125 24.30 -10.08 27.95
N ASN A 126 23.26 -9.31 28.33
CA ASN A 126 22.90 -9.07 29.73
C ASN A 126 21.85 -10.06 30.25
N GLY A 127 20.96 -10.56 29.39
CA GLY A 127 19.86 -11.44 29.77
C GLY A 127 18.77 -10.77 30.63
N GLU A 128 18.75 -9.44 30.72
CA GLU A 128 17.83 -8.68 31.58
C GLU A 128 16.71 -8.00 30.77
N LEU A 129 15.70 -8.78 30.37
CA LEU A 129 14.60 -8.31 29.50
C LEU A 129 13.90 -7.04 30.04
N ASN A 130 13.67 -6.96 31.35
CA ASN A 130 12.96 -5.82 31.96
C ASN A 130 13.69 -4.49 31.76
N VAL A 131 15.02 -4.51 31.77
CA VAL A 131 15.86 -3.34 31.52
C VAL A 131 15.78 -2.95 30.05
N ASP A 132 15.84 -3.94 29.16
CA ASP A 132 15.78 -3.73 27.71
C ASP A 132 14.42 -3.20 27.26
N ILE A 133 13.32 -3.67 27.83
CA ILE A 133 11.99 -3.11 27.61
C ILE A 133 11.96 -1.64 28.06
N LYS A 134 12.38 -1.38 29.31
CA LYS A 134 12.27 -0.05 29.92
C LYS A 134 13.02 1.02 29.12
N TYR A 135 14.23 0.75 28.66
CA TYR A 135 15.05 1.74 27.94
C TYR A 135 14.87 1.64 26.42
N GLY A 136 14.76 0.43 25.88
CA GLY A 136 14.63 0.19 24.45
C GLY A 136 13.30 0.66 23.87
N MET A 137 12.23 0.74 24.67
CA MET A 137 10.90 1.19 24.22
C MET A 137 10.69 2.71 24.25
N ILE A 138 11.55 3.48 24.91
CA ILE A 138 11.37 4.95 25.05
C ILE A 138 11.33 5.62 23.67
N LEU A 139 12.32 5.33 22.82
CA LEU A 139 12.42 5.93 21.50
C LEU A 139 11.31 5.46 20.54
N PRO A 140 11.02 4.14 20.42
CA PRO A 140 9.85 3.64 19.69
C PRO A 140 8.53 4.26 20.13
N PHE A 141 8.31 4.44 21.44
CA PHE A 141 7.08 5.04 21.96
C PHE A 141 6.90 6.50 21.53
N ILE A 142 7.92 7.34 21.74
CA ILE A 142 7.89 8.75 21.32
C ILE A 142 7.68 8.83 19.81
N TYR A 143 8.37 7.98 19.05
CA TYR A 143 8.27 7.99 17.60
C TYR A 143 6.91 7.46 17.09
N ALA A 144 6.28 6.51 17.77
CA ALA A 144 4.92 6.06 17.46
C ALA A 144 3.90 7.20 17.57
N MET A 145 4.05 8.10 18.56
CA MET A 145 3.21 9.29 18.69
C MET A 145 3.43 10.28 17.53
N VAL A 146 4.68 10.46 17.10
CA VAL A 146 5.01 11.26 15.91
C VAL A 146 4.39 10.63 14.66
N LEU A 147 4.54 9.32 14.46
CA LEU A 147 3.95 8.60 13.32
C LEU A 147 2.43 8.71 13.29
N LEU A 148 1.77 8.58 14.44
CA LEU A 148 0.31 8.72 14.55
C LEU A 148 -0.13 10.10 14.08
N TRP A 149 0.53 11.16 14.56
CA TRP A 149 0.25 12.52 14.14
C TRP A 149 0.49 12.74 12.64
N VAL A 150 1.62 12.25 12.11
CA VAL A 150 1.96 12.36 10.67
C VAL A 150 0.90 11.64 9.82
N LEU A 151 0.50 10.43 10.21
CA LEU A 151 -0.51 9.65 9.51
C LEU A 151 -1.87 10.33 9.53
N PHE A 152 -2.27 10.89 10.68
CA PHE A 152 -3.52 11.64 10.80
C PHE A 152 -3.52 12.88 9.92
N LYS A 153 -2.42 13.64 9.94
CA LYS A 153 -2.24 14.80 9.07
C LYS A 153 -2.30 14.41 7.58
N ALA A 154 -1.62 13.34 7.19
CA ALA A 154 -1.61 12.86 5.81
C ALA A 154 -3.00 12.41 5.33
N ILE A 155 -3.76 11.73 6.19
CA ILE A 155 -5.16 11.37 5.91
C ILE A 155 -6.00 12.63 5.72
N ARG A 156 -5.84 13.60 6.63
CA ARG A 156 -6.61 14.84 6.57
C ARG A 156 -6.40 15.58 5.26
N GLU A 157 -5.13 15.77 4.89
CA GLU A 157 -4.72 16.41 3.63
C GLU A 157 -5.32 15.69 2.41
N LYS A 158 -5.34 14.34 2.41
CA LYS A 158 -5.88 13.55 1.29
C LYS A 158 -7.39 13.76 1.08
N TYR A 159 -8.14 14.07 2.13
CA TYR A 159 -9.61 14.16 2.09
C TYR A 159 -10.16 15.60 2.15
N GLU A 160 -9.30 16.61 2.31
CA GLU A 160 -9.67 18.02 2.52
C GLU A 160 -10.34 18.68 1.30
N GLU A 161 -9.87 18.42 0.08
CA GLU A 161 -10.28 19.20 -1.11
C GLU A 161 -11.71 18.93 -1.64
N LYS A 162 -12.38 17.83 -1.26
CA LYS A 162 -13.72 17.47 -1.81
C LYS A 162 -14.57 16.70 -0.80
N ARG A 163 -15.05 17.39 0.25
CA ARG A 163 -15.82 16.79 1.34
C ARG A 163 -17.24 16.38 0.89
N ASN A 164 -17.47 15.06 0.77
CA ASN A 164 -18.81 14.45 0.65
C ASN A 164 -18.96 13.39 1.75
N LYS A 165 -20.19 13.03 2.14
CA LYS A 165 -20.50 12.09 3.23
C LYS A 165 -19.73 10.76 3.13
N ASN A 166 -19.60 10.19 1.93
CA ASN A 166 -18.85 8.93 1.72
C ASN A 166 -17.35 9.09 2.02
N LYS A 167 -16.76 10.22 1.63
CA LYS A 167 -15.35 10.54 1.87
C LYS A 167 -15.06 10.77 3.37
N TYR A 168 -16.02 11.30 4.11
CA TYR A 168 -15.91 11.44 5.56
C TYR A 168 -15.90 10.07 6.28
N MET A 169 -16.72 9.13 5.84
CA MET A 169 -16.72 7.77 6.38
C MET A 169 -15.39 7.04 6.09
N GLU A 170 -14.83 7.22 4.89
CA GLU A 170 -13.51 6.68 4.55
C GLU A 170 -12.39 7.30 5.43
N GLU A 171 -12.43 8.62 5.67
CA GLU A 171 -11.50 9.33 6.56
C GLU A 171 -11.53 8.76 7.98
N ILE A 172 -12.73 8.63 8.58
CA ILE A 172 -12.90 8.05 9.92
C ILE A 172 -12.42 6.61 9.98
N ALA A 173 -12.78 5.80 8.99
CA ALA A 173 -12.39 4.40 8.97
C ALA A 173 -10.86 4.25 8.92
N MET A 174 -10.14 5.13 8.22
CA MET A 174 -8.68 5.14 8.24
C MET A 174 -8.11 5.55 9.61
N TYR A 175 -8.69 6.53 10.30
CA TYR A 175 -8.27 6.84 11.68
C TYR A 175 -8.47 5.65 12.62
N CYS A 176 -9.62 4.98 12.54
CA CYS A 176 -9.90 3.75 13.29
C CYS A 176 -8.93 2.62 12.95
N ALA A 177 -8.52 2.51 11.70
CA ALA A 177 -7.55 1.51 11.25
C ALA A 177 -6.13 1.77 11.78
N ILE A 178 -5.72 3.02 11.96
CA ILE A 178 -4.35 3.40 12.34
C ILE A 178 -4.16 3.44 13.86
N THR A 179 -5.16 3.92 14.59
CA THR A 179 -5.04 4.19 16.04
C THR A 179 -4.59 2.98 16.86
N PRO A 180 -5.12 1.75 16.62
CA PRO A 180 -4.69 0.58 17.38
C PRO A 180 -3.20 0.23 17.25
N TRP A 181 -2.56 0.60 16.15
CA TRP A 181 -1.15 0.27 15.91
C TRP A 181 -0.19 1.23 16.60
N ALA A 182 -0.57 2.50 16.69
CA ALA A 182 0.19 3.44 17.52
C ALA A 182 0.11 3.06 19.01
N ALA A 183 -0.99 2.44 19.43
CA ALA A 183 -1.16 1.95 20.80
C ALA A 183 -0.25 0.76 21.15
N LEU A 184 0.30 0.01 20.19
CA LEU A 184 1.25 -1.08 20.49
C LEU A 184 2.51 -0.60 21.20
N ALA A 185 3.06 0.53 20.76
CA ALA A 185 4.24 1.09 21.41
C ALA A 185 3.93 1.56 22.85
N PHE A 186 2.66 1.90 23.13
CA PHE A 186 2.18 2.22 24.47
C PHE A 186 2.00 0.96 25.34
N PHE A 187 1.44 -0.11 24.79
CA PHE A 187 1.28 -1.39 25.51
C PHE A 187 2.62 -2.06 25.85
N GLY A 188 3.68 -1.81 25.09
CA GLY A 188 5.01 -2.25 25.51
C GLY A 188 5.62 -1.44 26.66
N PHE A 189 5.05 -0.29 27.00
CA PHE A 189 5.52 0.58 28.09
C PHE A 189 4.69 0.42 29.38
N VAL A 190 3.38 0.20 29.23
CA VAL A 190 2.49 -0.10 30.35
C VAL A 190 2.35 -1.60 30.42
N GLU A 191 2.68 -2.24 31.54
CA GLU A 191 2.53 -3.69 31.77
C GLU A 191 1.04 -4.10 31.72
N GLU A 192 0.47 -4.08 30.52
CA GLU A 192 -0.94 -4.34 30.26
C GLU A 192 -1.20 -5.82 29.99
N SER A 193 -2.47 -6.21 30.13
CA SER A 193 -2.88 -7.57 29.80
C SER A 193 -2.67 -7.85 28.31
N GLN A 194 -2.01 -8.98 28.00
CA GLN A 194 -1.91 -9.55 26.66
C GLN A 194 -3.27 -9.59 25.93
N LEU A 195 -4.37 -9.77 26.67
CA LEU A 195 -5.73 -9.73 26.10
C LEU A 195 -6.07 -8.36 25.48
N LEU A 196 -5.72 -7.25 26.13
CA LEU A 196 -6.01 -5.90 25.64
C LEU A 196 -5.20 -5.59 24.38
N GLU A 197 -3.93 -5.97 24.37
CA GLU A 197 -3.04 -5.81 23.21
C GLU A 197 -3.60 -6.56 21.99
N VAL A 198 -3.98 -7.82 22.17
CA VAL A 198 -4.57 -8.67 21.13
C VAL A 198 -5.90 -8.08 20.66
N LEU A 199 -6.80 -7.68 21.55
CA LEU A 199 -8.08 -7.08 21.15
C LEU A 199 -7.89 -5.79 20.34
N CYS A 200 -6.96 -4.93 20.77
CA CYS A 200 -6.68 -3.66 20.11
C CYS A 200 -6.15 -3.89 18.69
N THR A 201 -5.06 -4.66 18.56
CA THR A 201 -4.40 -4.91 17.28
C THR A 201 -5.30 -5.63 16.27
N ASN A 202 -6.01 -6.67 16.71
CA ASN A 202 -6.90 -7.43 15.84
C ASN A 202 -8.13 -6.61 15.40
N THR A 203 -8.63 -5.70 16.26
CA THR A 203 -9.66 -4.73 15.84
C THR A 203 -9.14 -3.81 14.73
N GLY A 204 -7.87 -3.38 14.82
CA GLY A 204 -7.19 -2.62 13.77
C GLY A 204 -7.18 -3.35 12.43
N ILE A 205 -6.83 -4.64 12.42
CA ILE A 205 -6.86 -5.48 11.21
C ILE A 205 -8.26 -5.59 10.63
N ILE A 206 -9.29 -5.77 11.44
CA ILE A 206 -10.66 -5.83 10.95
C ILE A 206 -11.03 -4.53 10.23
N CYS A 207 -10.71 -3.36 10.80
CA CYS A 207 -10.93 -2.07 10.15
C CYS A 207 -10.18 -1.97 8.81
N ILE A 208 -8.92 -2.40 8.75
CA ILE A 208 -8.12 -2.39 7.51
C ILE A 208 -8.69 -3.35 6.48
N THR A 209 -9.16 -4.52 6.91
CA THR A 209 -9.80 -5.53 6.06
C THR A 209 -11.03 -4.94 5.39
N VAL A 210 -11.91 -4.30 6.17
CA VAL A 210 -13.12 -3.65 5.66
C VAL A 210 -12.76 -2.54 4.67
N LEU A 211 -11.76 -1.70 4.98
CA LEU A 211 -11.28 -0.65 4.08
C LEU A 211 -10.72 -1.22 2.77
N PHE A 212 -9.85 -2.22 2.86
CA PHE A 212 -9.23 -2.86 1.72
C PHE A 212 -10.27 -3.53 0.81
N MET A 213 -11.20 -4.29 1.40
CA MET A 213 -12.28 -4.93 0.67
C MET A 213 -13.19 -3.91 0.01
N SER A 214 -13.54 -2.83 0.71
CA SER A 214 -14.38 -1.75 0.16
C SER A 214 -13.71 -1.06 -1.02
N LYS A 215 -12.40 -0.77 -0.93
CA LYS A 215 -11.61 -0.21 -2.03
C LYS A 215 -11.53 -1.20 -3.21
N SER A 216 -11.19 -2.45 -2.95
CA SER A 216 -11.06 -3.48 -3.99
C SER A 216 -12.37 -3.75 -4.73
N ILE A 217 -13.51 -3.78 -4.02
CA ILE A 217 -14.83 -3.93 -4.64
C ILE A 217 -15.15 -2.70 -5.51
N LYS A 218 -14.84 -1.50 -5.04
CA LYS A 218 -15.06 -0.27 -5.81
C LYS A 218 -14.21 -0.25 -7.08
N ASP A 219 -12.94 -0.59 -6.98
CA ASP A 219 -12.02 -0.66 -8.12
C ASP A 219 -12.49 -1.72 -9.13
N ALA A 220 -12.90 -2.91 -8.66
CA ALA A 220 -13.42 -3.97 -9.51
C ALA A 220 -14.74 -3.60 -10.21
N ARG A 221 -15.63 -2.86 -9.53
CA ARG A 221 -16.88 -2.34 -10.14
C ARG A 221 -16.57 -1.29 -11.20
N MET A 222 -15.64 -0.38 -10.93
CA MET A 222 -15.21 0.62 -11.91
C MET A 222 -14.60 -0.02 -13.16
N GLU A 223 -13.75 -1.05 -12.99
CA GLU A 223 -13.20 -1.82 -14.10
C GLU A 223 -14.30 -2.52 -14.91
N TYR A 224 -15.27 -3.14 -14.22
CA TYR A 224 -16.41 -3.78 -14.87
C TYR A 224 -17.29 -2.79 -15.64
N ASP A 225 -17.60 -1.62 -15.05
CA ASP A 225 -18.39 -0.58 -15.69
C ASP A 225 -17.67 -0.04 -16.94
N GLN A 226 -16.35 0.15 -16.88
CA GLN A 226 -15.54 0.51 -18.04
C GLN A 226 -15.63 -0.56 -19.14
N LEU A 227 -15.51 -1.84 -18.80
CA LEU A 227 -15.66 -2.94 -19.76
C LEU A 227 -17.07 -3.01 -20.36
N GLN A 228 -18.12 -2.71 -19.58
CA GLN A 228 -19.48 -2.63 -20.08
C GLN A 228 -19.68 -1.44 -21.02
N GLU A 229 -19.11 -0.28 -20.71
CA GLU A 229 -19.12 0.87 -21.63
C GLU A 229 -18.40 0.56 -22.93
N PHE A 230 -17.25 -0.14 -22.89
CA PHE A 230 -16.57 -0.65 -24.08
C PHE A 230 -17.47 -1.61 -24.89
N GLY A 231 -18.09 -2.59 -24.23
CA GLY A 231 -18.95 -3.58 -24.89
C GLY A 231 -20.25 -3.00 -25.46
N LYS A 232 -20.85 -2.02 -24.77
CA LYS A 232 -22.13 -1.40 -25.16
C LYS A 232 -21.95 -0.36 -26.27
N ASN A 233 -20.86 0.41 -26.23
CA ASN A 233 -20.62 1.43 -27.23
C ASN A 233 -19.91 0.88 -28.47
N GLY A 234 -19.47 -0.39 -28.49
CA GLY A 234 -18.86 -1.04 -29.66
C GLY A 234 -17.54 -0.40 -30.13
N TYR A 235 -17.08 0.65 -29.46
CA TYR A 235 -15.76 1.20 -29.66
C TYR A 235 -14.77 0.24 -29.01
N LEU A 236 -14.23 -0.69 -29.81
CA LEU A 236 -12.77 -0.90 -29.75
C LEU A 236 -12.16 0.51 -29.63
N PRO A 237 -11.20 0.77 -28.71
CA PRO A 237 -10.53 2.07 -28.67
C PRO A 237 -10.22 2.40 -30.12
N ALA A 238 -10.86 3.46 -30.64
CA ALA A 238 -10.90 3.71 -32.08
C ALA A 238 -9.46 3.53 -32.52
N SER A 239 -9.22 2.52 -33.37
CA SER A 239 -7.85 2.19 -33.71
C SER A 239 -7.22 3.50 -34.18
N PHE A 240 -5.91 3.66 -34.00
CA PHE A 240 -5.26 4.88 -34.49
C PHE A 240 -5.76 5.25 -35.91
N ASP A 241 -6.03 4.25 -36.75
CA ASP A 241 -6.66 4.43 -38.05
C ASP A 241 -8.10 4.92 -38.05
N ASP A 242 -8.96 4.50 -37.12
CA ASP A 242 -10.34 4.97 -37.00
C ASP A 242 -10.39 6.41 -36.47
N ASN A 243 -9.58 6.75 -35.47
CA ASN A 243 -9.44 8.14 -35.03
C ASN A 243 -8.91 9.02 -36.16
N CYS A 244 -7.91 8.55 -36.90
CA CYS A 244 -7.43 9.28 -38.06
C CYS A 244 -8.50 9.45 -39.15
N LYS A 245 -9.41 8.48 -39.35
CA LYS A 245 -10.55 8.64 -40.27
C LYS A 245 -11.55 9.67 -39.74
N ILE A 246 -11.88 9.66 -38.45
CA ILE A 246 -12.79 10.63 -37.82
C ILE A 246 -12.30 12.07 -38.04
N PHE A 247 -11.00 12.31 -37.90
CA PHE A 247 -10.40 13.63 -38.11
C PHE A 247 -9.95 13.89 -39.55
N ASN A 248 -10.30 13.01 -40.51
CA ASN A 248 -9.92 13.13 -41.92
C ASN A 248 -8.41 13.39 -42.13
N LEU A 249 -7.57 12.66 -41.38
CA LEU A 249 -6.13 12.68 -41.56
C LEU A 249 -5.74 11.90 -42.81
N THR A 250 -4.98 12.56 -43.67
CA THR A 250 -4.40 11.96 -44.88
C THR A 250 -3.35 10.92 -44.51
N THR A 251 -3.02 10.01 -45.43
CA THR A 251 -1.97 8.99 -45.24
C THR A 251 -0.65 9.61 -44.77
N ARG A 252 -0.29 10.76 -45.33
CA ARG A 252 0.94 11.46 -44.96
C ARG A 252 0.90 12.05 -43.56
N GLU A 253 -0.24 12.60 -43.15
CA GLU A 253 -0.43 13.09 -41.79
C GLU A 253 -0.38 11.95 -40.77
N LYS A 254 -0.96 10.78 -41.09
CA LYS A 254 -0.87 9.58 -40.24
C LYS A 254 0.58 9.14 -40.00
N GLU A 255 1.40 9.09 -41.07
CA GLU A 255 2.83 8.76 -40.96
C GLU A 255 3.56 9.72 -40.02
N ILE A 256 3.29 11.02 -40.13
CA ILE A 256 3.88 12.05 -39.27
C ILE A 256 3.47 11.84 -37.81
N VAL A 257 2.19 11.56 -37.52
CA VAL A 257 1.75 11.28 -36.14
C VAL A 257 2.44 10.05 -35.56
N LEU A 258 2.61 8.99 -36.33
CA LEU A 258 3.32 7.77 -35.89
C LEU A 258 4.78 8.07 -35.51
N LEU A 259 5.46 8.92 -36.29
CA LEU A 259 6.84 9.33 -36.00
C LEU A 259 6.92 10.28 -34.80
N LEU A 260 5.94 11.19 -34.65
CA LEU A 260 5.83 12.04 -33.47
C LEU A 260 5.64 11.21 -32.20
N LYS A 261 4.78 10.19 -32.22
CA LYS A 261 4.56 9.27 -31.09
C LYS A 261 5.86 8.59 -30.63
N LYS A 262 6.76 8.27 -31.56
CA LYS A 262 8.08 7.69 -31.28
C LYS A 262 9.07 8.67 -30.64
N GLY A 263 8.68 9.93 -30.43
CA GLY A 263 9.54 10.93 -29.80
C GLY A 263 10.41 11.72 -30.78
N LEU A 264 10.31 11.47 -32.10
CA LEU A 264 11.16 12.11 -33.09
C LEU A 264 10.88 13.60 -33.23
N THR A 265 11.94 14.36 -33.51
CA THR A 265 11.94 15.79 -33.80
C THR A 265 11.55 16.06 -35.25
N TYR A 266 11.12 17.29 -35.56
CA TYR A 266 10.68 17.63 -36.92
C TYR A 266 11.81 17.48 -37.95
N LYS A 267 13.06 17.71 -37.53
CA LYS A 267 14.25 17.51 -38.36
C LYS A 267 14.46 16.03 -38.69
N GLU A 268 14.33 15.14 -37.71
CA GLU A 268 14.44 13.69 -37.93
C GLU A 268 13.31 13.17 -38.81
N ILE A 269 12.08 13.64 -38.57
CA ILE A 269 10.92 13.30 -39.41
C ILE A 269 11.15 13.74 -40.86
N SER A 270 11.66 14.95 -41.07
CA SER A 270 11.95 15.48 -42.41
C SER A 270 12.98 14.63 -43.17
N ALA A 271 14.00 14.12 -42.46
CA ALA A 271 15.02 13.24 -43.02
C ALA A 271 14.45 11.86 -43.38
N ILE A 272 13.64 11.26 -42.49
CA ILE A 272 13.01 9.94 -42.71
C ILE A 272 12.03 9.98 -43.88
N LEU A 273 11.26 11.07 -43.98
CA LEU A 273 10.19 11.23 -44.95
C LEU A 273 10.66 11.87 -46.26
N PHE A 274 11.94 12.24 -46.39
CA PHE A 274 12.54 12.91 -47.55
C PHE A 274 11.78 14.19 -47.98
N ILE A 275 11.40 15.02 -47.01
CA ILE A 275 10.71 16.31 -47.23
C ILE A 275 11.39 17.42 -46.42
N SER A 276 11.05 18.69 -46.67
CA SER A 276 11.62 19.80 -45.91
C SER A 276 11.06 19.85 -44.47
N GLY A 277 11.84 20.36 -43.52
CA GLY A 277 11.37 20.60 -42.15
C GLY A 277 10.15 21.54 -42.09
N LYS A 278 10.08 22.51 -43.02
CA LYS A 278 8.91 23.40 -43.14
C LYS A 278 7.66 22.66 -43.64
N THR A 279 7.83 21.64 -44.48
CA THR A 279 6.73 20.78 -44.92
C THR A 279 6.18 19.95 -43.76
N VAL A 280 7.06 19.41 -42.90
CA VAL A 280 6.63 18.69 -41.68
C VAL A 280 5.86 19.64 -40.75
N ASP A 281 6.38 20.85 -40.52
CA ASP A 281 5.72 21.88 -39.71
C ASP A 281 4.30 22.19 -40.20
N ASN A 282 4.14 22.42 -41.51
CA ASN A 282 2.82 22.65 -42.13
C ASN A 282 1.87 21.45 -41.95
N HIS A 283 2.35 20.21 -42.11
CA HIS A 283 1.52 19.03 -41.85
C HIS A 283 1.09 18.92 -40.39
N VAL A 284 1.98 19.21 -39.44
CA VAL A 284 1.65 19.18 -38.01
C VAL A 284 0.62 20.25 -37.66
N GLN A 285 0.75 21.45 -38.24
CA GLN A 285 -0.23 22.51 -38.05
C GLN A 285 -1.61 22.10 -38.58
N ASN A 286 -1.68 21.52 -39.79
CA ASN A 286 -2.94 20.99 -40.34
C ASN A 286 -3.53 19.87 -39.46
N ILE A 287 -2.70 19.00 -38.90
CA ILE A 287 -3.14 17.95 -37.96
C ILE A 287 -3.76 18.58 -36.71
N TYR A 288 -3.11 19.59 -36.14
CA TYR A 288 -3.62 20.31 -34.97
C TYR A 288 -4.94 21.01 -35.24
N GLU A 289 -5.09 21.63 -36.42
CA GLU A 289 -6.35 22.24 -36.85
C GLU A 289 -7.46 21.19 -37.00
N LYS A 290 -7.20 20.08 -37.72
CA LYS A 290 -8.17 19.00 -37.92
C LYS A 290 -8.58 18.29 -36.63
N THR A 291 -7.66 18.18 -35.67
CA THR A 291 -7.90 17.51 -34.39
C THR A 291 -8.30 18.47 -33.27
N ALA A 292 -8.32 19.78 -33.51
CA ALA A 292 -8.60 20.81 -32.51
C ALA A 292 -7.77 20.67 -31.22
N VAL A 293 -6.46 20.45 -31.37
CA VAL A 293 -5.48 20.39 -30.26
C VAL A 293 -4.32 21.33 -30.55
N THR A 294 -3.61 21.77 -29.52
CA THR A 294 -2.55 22.79 -29.66
C THR A 294 -1.14 22.26 -29.40
N ASN A 295 -1.00 21.01 -28.96
CA ASN A 295 0.29 20.44 -28.64
C ASN A 295 0.34 18.92 -28.87
N LYS A 296 1.57 18.40 -28.95
CA LYS A 296 1.88 17.00 -29.23
C LYS A 296 1.27 16.04 -28.20
N VAL A 297 1.30 16.38 -26.93
CA VAL A 297 0.81 15.49 -25.86
C VAL A 297 -0.70 15.30 -25.99
N SER A 298 -1.43 16.41 -26.17
CA SER A 298 -2.88 16.39 -26.41
C SER A 298 -3.24 15.66 -27.70
N LEU A 299 -2.45 15.83 -28.76
CA LEU A 299 -2.64 15.09 -30.02
C LEU A 299 -2.50 13.58 -29.83
N ILE A 300 -1.43 13.13 -29.18
CA ILE A 300 -1.21 11.69 -28.94
C ILE A 300 -2.30 11.12 -28.04
N HIS A 301 -2.70 11.84 -26.99
CA HIS A 301 -3.81 11.41 -26.15
C HIS A 301 -5.10 11.26 -26.96
N LYS A 302 -5.45 12.25 -27.78
CA LYS A 302 -6.71 12.27 -28.54
C LYS A 302 -6.80 11.22 -29.66
N LEU A 303 -5.65 10.78 -30.20
CA LEU A 303 -5.62 9.79 -31.30
C LEU A 303 -5.44 8.34 -30.81
N TYR A 304 -5.06 8.12 -29.55
CA TYR A 304 -4.76 6.78 -29.02
C TYR A 304 -5.54 6.38 -27.75
N ASN A 305 -6.21 7.31 -27.09
CA ASN A 305 -7.03 7.09 -25.90
C ASN A 305 -8.42 7.69 -26.10
#